data_AF-A0A357C5C6-F1
#
_entry.id   AF-A0A357C5C6-F1
#
_cell.length_a   1.000
_cell.length_b   1.000
_cell.length_c   1.000
_cell.angle_alpha   90.00
_cell.angle_beta   90.00
_cell.angle_gamma   90.00
#
_symmetry.space_group_name_H-M   'P 1'
#
loop_
_entity.id
_entity.type
_entity.pdbx_description
1 polymer ?
#
loop_
_entity_poly.entity_id
_entity_poly.type
_entity_poly.pdbx_seq_one_letter_code
_entity_poly.pdbx_strand_id
1 'polypeptide(L)' 'MNAFADISEIHKEKEITCPHCNNERSVCMASISSMRLGIVERLVYCSSENYDNCPIFLAKVLRGR' A
#
# COMPACT_ATOMS: atom_id res chain seq x y z
N MET A 1 -43.83 -0.30 11.40
CA MET A 1 -42.41 -0.56 11.70
C MET A 1 -41.97 -1.75 10.89
N ASN A 2 -40.94 -1.61 10.05
CA ASN A 2 -40.03 -2.67 9.59
C ASN A 2 -38.91 -1.96 8.83
N ALA A 3 -37.87 -1.59 9.56
CA ALA A 3 -36.65 -1.02 9.04
C ALA A 3 -35.76 -2.18 8.60
N PHE A 4 -35.56 -2.34 7.30
CA PHE A 4 -34.38 -2.99 6.75
C PHE A 4 -33.91 -2.11 5.59
N ALA A 5 -33.44 -0.93 5.98
CA ALA A 5 -32.81 0.02 5.08
C ALA A 5 -31.51 -0.59 4.55
N ASP A 6 -31.30 -0.36 3.26
CA ASP A 6 -30.00 -0.20 2.61
C ASP A 6 -28.86 -1.11 3.07
N ILE A 7 -28.55 -2.10 2.23
CA ILE A 7 -27.18 -2.64 2.11
C ILE A 7 -26.35 -1.56 1.39
N SER A 8 -26.28 -0.38 2.01
CA SER A 8 -25.36 0.69 1.67
C SER A 8 -23.98 0.24 2.10
N GLU A 9 -23.07 0.26 1.14
CA GLU A 9 -21.63 0.23 1.36
C GLU A 9 -21.12 -1.09 1.96
N ILE A 10 -20.85 -2.04 1.04
CA ILE A 10 -19.69 -2.91 1.19
C ILE A 10 -18.52 -1.95 1.44
N HIS A 11 -18.20 -1.74 2.72
CA HIS A 11 -16.99 -1.08 3.14
C HIS A 11 -15.87 -1.77 2.40
N LYS A 12 -15.35 -1.08 1.39
CA LYS A 12 -14.10 -1.41 0.75
C LYS A 12 -13.10 -1.35 1.89
N GLU A 13 -12.83 -2.49 2.52
CA GLU A 13 -11.67 -2.67 3.38
C GLU A 13 -10.51 -2.17 2.53
N LYS A 14 -10.10 -0.92 2.77
CA LYS A 14 -8.82 -0.43 2.30
C LYS A 14 -7.85 -1.23 3.15
N GLU A 15 -7.56 -2.44 2.69
CA GLU A 15 -6.45 -3.24 3.17
C GLU A 15 -5.30 -2.26 3.35
N ILE A 16 -4.85 -2.11 4.59
CA ILE A 16 -3.83 -1.17 5.01
C ILE A 16 -2.56 -1.58 4.26
N THR A 17 -2.36 -1.00 3.09
CA THR A 17 -1.33 -1.39 2.12
C THR A 17 -0.58 -0.15 1.71
N CYS A 18 0.67 -0.34 1.27
CA CYS A 18 1.52 0.77 0.87
C CYS A 18 0.79 1.65 -0.18
N PRO A 19 0.70 2.99 0.00
CA PRO A 19 0.03 3.88 -0.96
C PRO A 19 0.63 3.85 -2.37
N HIS A 20 1.86 3.35 -2.47
CA HIS A 20 2.60 3.20 -3.72
C HIS A 20 2.62 1.75 -4.23
N CYS A 21 1.86 0.85 -3.59
CA CYS A 21 1.81 -0.54 -4.00
C CYS A 21 1.07 -0.68 -5.33
N ASN A 22 1.71 -1.35 -6.28
CA ASN A 22 1.10 -1.73 -7.53
C ASN A 22 1.55 -3.16 -7.87
N ASN A 23 0.61 -4.10 -7.77
CA ASN A 23 0.86 -5.52 -8.01
C ASN A 23 1.17 -5.83 -9.48
N GLU A 24 0.73 -4.99 -10.41
CA GLU A 24 0.96 -5.15 -11.85
C GLU A 24 2.34 -4.64 -12.29
N ARG A 25 2.99 -3.79 -11.48
CA ARG A 25 4.29 -3.19 -11.81
C ARG A 25 5.40 -3.87 -11.04
N SER A 26 6.49 -4.24 -11.70
CA SER A 26 7.71 -4.76 -11.05
C SER A 26 8.55 -3.68 -10.33
N VAL A 27 8.31 -2.40 -10.66
CA VAL A 27 9.04 -1.23 -10.15
C VAL A 27 8.33 -0.60 -8.95
N CYS A 28 9.07 -0.27 -7.90
CA CYS A 28 8.53 0.43 -6.74
C CYS A 28 8.33 1.93 -7.03
N MET A 29 7.10 2.43 -6.93
CA MET A 29 6.80 3.86 -7.09
C MET A 29 7.25 4.71 -5.89
N ALA A 30 7.51 4.08 -4.74
CA ALA A 30 8.15 4.73 -3.61
C ALA A 30 9.67 4.87 -3.80
N SER A 31 10.29 4.09 -4.69
CA SER A 31 11.74 4.18 -4.92
C SER A 31 12.12 5.42 -5.70
N ILE A 32 13.12 6.14 -5.22
CA ILE A 32 13.69 7.32 -5.89
C ILE A 32 14.39 6.91 -7.20
N SER A 33 15.08 5.78 -7.19
CA SER A 33 15.80 5.23 -8.34
C SER A 33 14.97 4.30 -9.23
N SER A 34 13.64 4.26 -9.04
CA SER A 34 12.77 3.30 -9.76
C SER A 34 13.23 1.83 -9.61
N MET A 35 13.71 1.48 -8.41
CA MET A 35 14.21 0.16 -8.08
C MET A 35 13.11 -0.90 -8.21
N ARG A 36 13.45 -2.05 -8.79
CA ARG A 36 12.59 -3.25 -8.75
C ARG A 36 12.65 -3.87 -7.37
N LEU A 37 11.49 -4.24 -6.83
CA LEU A 37 11.43 -5.00 -5.58
C LEU A 37 11.48 -6.49 -5.88
N GLY A 38 12.18 -7.22 -5.01
CA GLY A 38 11.99 -8.66 -4.92
C GLY A 38 10.60 -9.00 -4.41
N ILE A 39 10.27 -10.30 -4.50
CA ILE A 39 8.98 -10.85 -4.06
C ILE A 39 8.85 -10.71 -2.53
N VAL A 40 9.96 -10.87 -1.79
CA VAL A 40 9.97 -10.79 -0.33
C VAL A 40 9.63 -9.38 0.14
N GLU A 41 10.28 -8.36 -0.40
CA GLU A 41 10.04 -6.97 -0.02
C GLU A 41 8.60 -6.53 -0.34
N ARG A 42 8.01 -7.06 -1.43
CA ARG A 42 6.59 -6.82 -1.73
C ARG A 42 5.68 -7.42 -0.67
N LEU A 43 5.87 -8.69 -0.33
CA LEU A 43 5.03 -9.36 0.65
C LEU A 43 5.17 -8.72 2.04
N VAL A 44 6.40 -8.36 2.42
CA VAL A 44 6.69 -7.80 3.75
C VAL A 44 6.20 -6.37 3.89
N TYR A 45 6.32 -5.52 2.86
CA TYR A 45 6.09 -4.08 3.00
C TYR A 45 4.97 -3.52 2.12
N CYS A 46 4.71 -4.11 0.95
CA CYS A 46 3.81 -3.53 -0.04
C CYS A 46 2.38 -4.06 0.15
N SER A 47 2.27 -5.37 0.31
CA SER A 47 1.02 -6.13 0.48
C SER A 47 0.68 -6.40 1.95
N SER A 48 1.31 -5.68 2.88
CA SER A 48 1.05 -5.78 4.31
C SER A 48 0.88 -4.39 4.92
N GLU A 49 0.44 -4.36 6.16
CA GLU A 49 0.28 -3.15 6.96
C GLU A 49 1.62 -2.55 7.43
N ASN A 50 2.73 -3.25 7.19
CA ASN A 50 4.06 -2.87 7.66
C ASN A 50 4.78 -1.87 6.72
N TYR A 51 4.04 -1.17 5.86
CA TYR A 51 4.64 -0.25 4.88
C TYR A 51 5.31 0.97 5.53
N ASP A 52 4.90 1.36 6.74
CA ASP A 52 5.51 2.46 7.50
C ASP A 52 6.97 2.15 7.90
N ASN A 53 7.32 0.88 8.04
CA ASN A 53 8.69 0.43 8.31
C ASN A 53 9.48 0.12 7.03
N CYS A 54 8.91 0.38 5.85
CA CYS A 54 9.61 0.16 4.59
C CYS A 54 10.71 1.21 4.39
N PRO A 55 12.00 0.83 4.29
CA PRO A 55 13.09 1.78 4.16
C PRO A 55 12.99 2.62 2.88
N ILE A 56 12.39 2.07 1.82
CA ILE A 56 12.20 2.76 0.54
C ILE A 56 11.12 3.84 0.68
N PHE A 57 10.01 3.50 1.34
CA PHE A 57 8.95 4.46 1.62
C PHE A 57 9.44 5.58 2.54
N LEU A 58 10.11 5.23 3.63
CA LEU A 58 10.70 6.19 4.57
C LEU A 58 11.69 7.12 3.87
N ALA A 59 12.58 6.59 3.02
CA ALA A 59 13.52 7.42 2.26
C ALA A 59 12.80 8.43 1.35
N LYS A 60 11.66 8.07 0.73
CA LYS A 60 10.84 8.99 -0.06
C LYS A 60 10.20 10.07 0.81
N VAL A 61 9.62 9.69 1.94
CA VAL A 61 8.98 10.62 2.89
C VAL A 61 10.01 11.63 3.43
N LEU A 62 11.20 11.17 3.82
CA LEU A 62 12.27 12.01 4.34
C LEU A 62 12.81 13.02 3.32
N ARG A 63 12.77 12.70 2.02
CA ARG A 63 13.17 13.63 0.95
C ARG A 63 12.07 14.57 0.48
N GLY A 64 10.82 14.31 0.86
CA GLY A 64 9.65 15.11 0.50
C GLY A 64 9.35 16.28 1.44
N ARG A 65 10.26 16.57 2.38
CA ARG A 65 10.28 17.77 3.24
C ARG A 65 11.41 18.69 2.78
#